data_AF-A0A3D0YQG8-F1
#
_entry.id   AF-A0A3D0YQG8-F1
#
_cell.length_a   1.000
_cell.length_b   1.000
_cell.length_c   1.000
_cell.angle_alpha   90.00
_cell.angle_beta   90.00
_cell.angle_gamma   90.00
#
_symmetry.space_group_name_H-M   'P 1'
#
loop_
_entity.id
_entity.type
_entity.pdbx_description
1 polymer ?
#
loop_
_entity_poly.entity_id
_entity_poly.type
_entity_poly.pdbx_seq_one_letter_code
_entity_poly.pdbx_strand_id
1 'polypeptide(L)'
;MRFISFIIFLSLVPVLHAQEREHTCRILFLNGPQRAASKYYLFDGKKSQEVKLPRLSLSPIYKLRSGDIKLWLLTSPVAELEEIPKGAPSVTITAGTQDFYLLIARDP
;
A
#
# COMPACT_ATOMS: atom_id res chain seq x y z
N MET A 1 15.67 -32.30 51.03
CA MET A 1 14.98 -31.05 50.66
C MET A 1 15.82 -30.39 49.57
N ARG A 2 15.63 -30.74 48.29
CA ARG A 2 14.87 -29.97 47.28
C ARG A 2 15.33 -28.51 47.13
N PHE A 3 16.45 -28.30 46.43
CA PHE A 3 16.84 -27.01 45.83
C PHE A 3 17.24 -27.22 44.37
N ILE A 4 16.35 -27.84 43.61
CA ILE A 4 16.49 -28.06 42.16
C ILE A 4 15.54 -27.09 41.45
N SER A 5 16.07 -26.44 40.41
CA SER A 5 15.34 -25.74 39.33
C SER A 5 14.52 -24.52 39.72
N PHE A 6 15.16 -23.35 39.69
CA PHE A 6 14.48 -22.08 39.39
C PHE A 6 15.30 -21.22 38.41
N ILE A 7 16.01 -21.87 37.49
CA ILE A 7 16.66 -21.21 36.36
C ILE A 7 15.91 -21.65 35.11
N ILE A 8 15.61 -20.68 34.23
CA ILE A 8 15.14 -20.85 32.84
C ILE A 8 13.63 -21.15 32.69
N PHE A 9 12.76 -20.25 33.15
CA PHE A 9 11.41 -20.14 32.58
C PHE A 9 10.91 -18.70 32.50
N LEU A 10 11.84 -17.74 32.31
CA LEU A 10 11.47 -16.39 31.89
C LEU A 10 11.24 -16.41 30.38
N SER A 11 10.10 -16.98 30.01
CA SER A 11 9.28 -16.70 28.83
C SER A 11 10.02 -15.95 27.71
N LEU A 12 10.59 -16.72 26.79
CA LEU A 12 10.68 -16.35 25.38
C LEU A 12 9.26 -16.11 24.88
N VAL A 13 8.72 -14.92 25.11
CA VAL A 13 7.59 -14.43 24.31
C VAL A 13 8.23 -14.08 22.98
N PRO A 14 7.90 -14.78 21.87
CA PRO A 14 8.25 -14.23 20.57
C PRO A 14 7.42 -12.97 20.47
N VAL A 15 8.05 -11.83 20.71
CA VAL A 15 7.49 -10.54 20.37
C VAL A 15 7.40 -10.57 18.85
N LEU A 16 6.25 -11.04 18.36
CA LEU A 16 5.84 -10.93 16.97
C LEU A 16 5.52 -9.44 16.74
N HIS A 17 6.52 -8.57 16.92
CA HIS A 17 6.48 -7.26 16.30
C HIS A 17 6.54 -7.56 14.81
N ALA A 18 5.37 -7.59 14.17
CA ALA A 18 5.29 -7.32 12.75
C ALA A 18 6.03 -6.00 12.56
N GLN A 19 7.30 -6.10 12.14
CA GLN A 19 8.14 -4.94 11.93
C GLN A 19 7.41 -4.11 10.88
N GLU A 20 6.87 -2.97 11.27
CA GLU A 20 6.19 -2.06 10.35
C GLU A 20 7.21 -1.63 9.30
N ARG A 21 7.14 -2.29 8.15
CA ARG A 21 7.95 -1.98 6.97
C ARG A 21 7.09 -1.16 6.02
N GLU A 22 7.76 -0.29 5.26
CA GLU A 22 7.12 0.41 4.15
C GLU A 22 6.51 -0.61 3.19
N HIS A 23 5.32 -0.31 2.67
CA HIS A 23 4.83 -1.09 1.55
C HIS A 23 5.55 -0.67 0.27
N THR A 24 5.70 -1.61 -0.66
CA THR A 24 6.07 -1.30 -2.03
C THR A 24 5.00 -1.78 -2.99
N CYS A 25 4.73 -0.97 -4.02
CA CYS A 25 3.78 -1.36 -5.04
C CYS A 25 4.29 -1.12 -6.46
N ARG A 26 3.92 -2.01 -7.38
CA ARG A 26 3.96 -1.78 -8.82
C ARG A 26 2.55 -1.79 -9.37
N ILE A 27 2.36 -1.14 -10.51
CA ILE A 27 1.06 -0.97 -11.13
C ILE A 27 1.09 -1.63 -12.51
N LEU A 28 0.03 -2.38 -12.81
CA LEU A 28 -0.26 -2.93 -14.12
C LEU A 28 -1.61 -2.37 -14.59
N PHE A 29 -1.59 -1.59 -15.67
CA PHE A 29 -2.81 -1.03 -16.25
C PHE A 29 -3.33 -1.91 -17.39
N LEU A 30 -4.35 -2.70 -17.06
CA LEU A 30 -5.04 -3.58 -17.99
C LEU A 30 -5.92 -2.75 -18.92
N ASN A 31 -5.65 -2.86 -20.23
CA ASN A 31 -6.45 -2.24 -21.30
C ASN A 31 -6.59 -0.71 -21.21
N GLY A 32 -5.54 -0.01 -20.79
CA GLY A 32 -5.55 1.45 -20.73
C GLY A 32 -5.88 2.11 -22.09
N PRO A 33 -6.67 3.21 -22.09
CA PRO A 33 -7.08 3.89 -23.33
C PRO A 33 -5.89 4.47 -24.08
N GLN A 34 -6.02 4.64 -25.41
CA GLN A 34 -4.96 5.25 -26.24
C GLN A 34 -4.58 6.67 -25.77
N ARG A 35 -5.55 7.42 -25.23
CA ARG A 35 -5.36 8.72 -24.57
C ARG A 35 -5.69 8.58 -23.08
N ALA A 36 -4.82 7.94 -22.31
CA ALA A 36 -4.92 7.94 -20.86
C ALA A 36 -4.57 9.34 -20.30
N ALA A 37 -5.08 9.68 -19.11
CA ALA A 37 -4.61 10.88 -18.42
C ALA A 37 -3.08 10.85 -18.30
N SER A 38 -2.44 12.00 -18.52
CA SER A 38 -0.99 12.10 -18.55
C SER A 38 -0.36 11.83 -17.18
N LYS A 39 -1.14 12.01 -16.09
CA LYS A 39 -0.69 11.92 -14.70
C LYS A 39 -1.77 11.29 -13.83
N TYR A 40 -1.37 10.38 -12.96
CA TYR A 40 -2.19 9.77 -11.92
C TYR A 40 -1.50 9.93 -10.58
N TYR A 41 -2.27 9.86 -9.50
CA TYR A 41 -1.78 9.99 -8.15
C TYR A 41 -2.31 8.85 -7.27
N LEU A 42 -1.44 8.32 -6.41
CA LEU A 42 -1.85 7.47 -5.29
C LEU A 42 -1.85 8.32 -4.02
N PHE A 43 -3.00 8.41 -3.36
CA PHE A 43 -3.14 9.05 -2.06
C PHE A 43 -3.28 7.98 -0.98
N ASP A 44 -2.46 8.01 0.07
CA ASP A 44 -2.43 7.00 1.15
C ASP A 44 -3.13 7.45 2.45
N GLY A 45 -3.89 8.54 2.36
CA GLY A 45 -4.50 9.23 3.49
C GLY A 45 -3.63 10.31 4.14
N LYS A 46 -2.38 10.48 3.69
CA LYS A 46 -1.46 11.53 4.17
C LYS A 46 -0.72 12.25 3.05
N LYS A 47 -0.36 11.54 1.99
CA LYS A 47 0.44 12.06 0.88
C LYS A 47 -0.09 11.58 -0.46
N SER A 48 -0.17 12.51 -1.41
CA SER A 48 -0.33 12.19 -2.82
C SER A 48 1.03 12.01 -3.48
N GLN A 49 1.26 10.85 -4.10
CA GLN A 49 2.43 10.59 -4.95
C GLN A 49 2.02 10.45 -6.41
N GLU A 50 2.76 11.07 -7.32
CA GLU A 50 2.55 10.89 -8.75
C GLU A 50 3.00 9.49 -9.19
N VAL A 51 2.17 8.81 -9.95
CA VAL A 51 2.44 7.47 -10.48
C VAL A 51 2.21 7.39 -11.98
N LYS A 52 2.93 6.48 -12.61
CA LYS A 52 2.81 6.16 -14.02
C LYS A 52 1.95 4.92 -14.18
N LEU A 53 1.00 4.97 -15.09
CA LEU A 53 0.18 3.83 -15.51
C LEU A 53 0.59 3.37 -16.92
N PRO A 54 1.75 2.69 -17.06
CA PRO A 54 2.20 2.26 -18.37
C PRO A 54 1.26 1.19 -18.94
N ARG A 55 1.06 1.23 -20.26
CA ARG A 55 0.31 0.20 -20.99
C ARG A 55 1.23 -1.01 -21.20
N LEU A 56 0.70 -2.21 -20.98
CA LEU A 56 1.35 -3.49 -21.31
C LEU A 56 2.71 -3.73 -20.63
N SER A 57 3.02 -2.99 -19.55
CA SER A 57 4.21 -3.21 -18.74
C SER A 57 3.96 -2.84 -17.28
N LEU A 58 4.89 -3.18 -16.41
CA LEU A 58 4.85 -2.80 -15.00
C LEU A 58 5.40 -1.38 -14.80
N SER A 59 4.77 -0.63 -13.91
CA SER A 59 5.35 0.63 -13.42
C SER A 59 6.68 0.40 -12.68
N PRO A 60 7.44 1.48 -12.42
CA PRO A 60 8.46 1.47 -11.38
C PRO A 60 7.88 1.06 -10.03
N ILE A 61 8.77 0.70 -9.09
CA ILE A 61 8.39 0.47 -7.69
C ILE A 61 8.09 1.82 -7.04
N TYR A 62 6.92 1.91 -6.39
CA TYR A 62 6.54 3.02 -5.54
C TYR A 62 6.58 2.59 -4.07
N LYS A 63 7.07 3.47 -3.20
CA LYS A 63 7.06 3.26 -1.75
C LYS A 63 5.85 3.92 -1.13
N LEU A 64 5.25 3.27 -0.15
CA LEU A 64 4.08 3.74 0.58
C LEU A 64 4.36 3.63 2.08
N ARG A 65 3.65 4.43 2.89
CA ARG A 65 3.79 4.40 4.35
C ARG A 65 3.45 3.01 4.92
N SER A 66 4.08 2.65 6.02
CA SER A 66 3.80 1.40 6.75
C SER A 66 2.41 1.41 7.41
N GLY A 67 2.03 0.23 7.93
CA GLY A 67 0.80 0.03 8.70
C GLY A 67 -0.43 -0.21 7.83
N ASP A 68 -1.61 -0.15 8.45
CA ASP A 68 -2.87 -0.23 7.70
C ASP A 68 -3.10 1.07 6.92
N ILE A 69 -3.27 0.93 5.61
CA ILE A 69 -3.48 2.06 4.71
C ILE A 69 -4.72 1.86 3.85
N LYS A 70 -5.42 2.95 3.58
CA LYS A 70 -6.36 3.02 2.47
C LYS A 70 -5.71 3.85 1.37
N LEU A 71 -5.76 3.32 0.16
CA LEU A 71 -5.09 3.88 -0.99
C LEU A 71 -6.13 4.26 -2.03
N TRP A 72 -6.09 5.49 -2.51
CA TRP A 72 -6.97 6.01 -3.56
C TRP A 72 -6.20 6.29 -4.83
N LEU A 73 -6.79 5.97 -5.98
CA LEU A 73 -6.27 6.36 -7.29
C LEU A 73 -6.98 7.62 -7.78
N LEU A 74 -6.21 8.66 -8.07
CA LEU A 74 -6.70 10.00 -8.39
C LEU A 74 -6.10 10.54 -9.70
N THR A 75 -6.78 11.49 -10.34
CA THR A 75 -6.29 12.21 -11.53
C THR A 75 -5.71 13.58 -11.20
N SER A 76 -5.79 14.00 -9.94
CA SER A 76 -5.19 15.23 -9.42
C SER A 76 -4.73 14.98 -7.98
N PRO A 77 -3.64 15.62 -7.53
CA PRO A 77 -3.14 15.42 -6.18
C PRO A 77 -4.08 16.09 -5.17
N VAL A 78 -4.18 15.47 -3.99
CA VAL A 78 -4.90 16.00 -2.82
C VAL A 78 -4.00 15.97 -1.59
N ALA A 79 -4.26 16.87 -0.65
CA ALA A 79 -3.57 16.90 0.64
C ALA A 79 -4.42 16.25 1.74
N GLU A 80 -5.73 16.44 1.69
CA GLU A 80 -6.66 16.07 2.76
C GLU A 80 -7.73 15.08 2.29
N LEU A 81 -8.34 14.34 3.21
CA LEU A 81 -9.34 13.30 2.91
C LEU A 81 -10.62 13.89 2.30
N GLU A 82 -10.98 15.11 2.68
CA GLU A 82 -12.17 15.83 2.24
C GLU A 82 -12.10 16.25 0.77
N GLU A 83 -10.89 16.33 0.21
CA GLU A 83 -10.64 16.68 -1.19
C GLU A 83 -10.81 15.49 -2.14
N ILE A 84 -10.94 14.26 -1.61
CA ILE A 84 -11.10 13.05 -2.42
C ILE A 84 -12.43 13.12 -3.18
N PRO A 85 -12.41 13.01 -4.52
CA PRO A 85 -13.63 12.96 -5.31
C PRO A 85 -14.52 11.79 -4.90
N LYS A 86 -15.84 12.03 -4.84
CA LYS A 86 -16.81 10.97 -4.59
C LYS A 86 -16.67 9.87 -5.64
N GLY A 87 -16.61 8.62 -5.19
CA GLY A 87 -16.49 7.45 -6.07
C GLY A 87 -15.06 7.17 -6.57
N ALA A 88 -14.04 7.88 -6.08
CA ALA A 88 -12.65 7.55 -6.41
C ALA A 88 -12.32 6.08 -6.06
N PRO A 89 -11.74 5.29 -6.99
CA PRO A 89 -11.34 3.91 -6.73
C PRO A 89 -10.38 3.83 -5.55
N SER A 90 -10.62 2.86 -4.66
CA SER A 90 -9.77 2.67 -3.48
C SER A 90 -9.65 1.22 -3.05
N VAL A 91 -8.57 0.93 -2.33
CA VAL A 91 -8.29 -0.39 -1.74
C VAL A 91 -7.68 -0.22 -0.35
N THR A 92 -7.98 -1.14 0.55
CA THR A 92 -7.32 -1.21 1.86
C THR A 92 -6.18 -2.21 1.79
N ILE A 93 -4.99 -1.81 2.24
CA ILE A 93 -3.80 -2.65 2.37
C ILE A 93 -3.50 -2.81 3.85
N THR A 94 -3.37 -4.06 4.29
CA THR A 94 -3.10 -4.38 5.70
C THR A 94 -1.62 -4.24 6.03
N ALA A 95 -1.28 -3.94 7.28
CA ALA A 95 0.08 -3.83 7.78
C ALA A 95 0.96 -5.07 7.53
N GLY A 96 0.34 -6.26 7.41
CA GLY A 96 1.05 -7.51 7.10
C GLY A 96 1.40 -7.71 5.62
N THR A 97 0.85 -6.89 4.73
CA THR A 97 1.26 -6.83 3.32
C THR A 97 2.55 -6.02 3.24
N GLN A 98 3.47 -6.36 2.34
CA GLN A 98 4.70 -5.58 2.13
C GLN A 98 4.82 -5.20 0.66
N ASP A 99 4.92 -6.21 -0.21
CA ASP A 99 5.02 -6.00 -1.66
C ASP A 99 3.72 -6.42 -2.34
N PHE A 100 3.18 -5.55 -3.18
CA PHE A 100 1.94 -5.85 -3.89
C PHE A 100 1.87 -5.24 -5.29
N TYR A 101 0.93 -5.74 -6.08
CA TYR A 101 0.62 -5.22 -7.41
C TYR A 101 -0.77 -4.60 -7.41
N LEU A 102 -0.88 -3.38 -7.93
CA LEU A 102 -2.16 -2.76 -8.25
C LEU A 102 -2.52 -3.13 -9.68
N LEU A 103 -3.56 -3.95 -9.82
CA LEU A 103 -4.17 -4.24 -11.11
C LEU A 103 -5.27 -3.22 -11.34
N ILE A 104 -5.05 -2.33 -12.31
CA ILE A 104 -6.05 -1.34 -12.69
C ILE A 104 -6.69 -1.83 -13.97
N ALA A 105 -8.01 -1.95 -13.97
CA ALA A 105 -8.79 -2.18 -15.16
C ALA A 105 -9.84 -1.08 -15.27
N ARG A 106 -10.25 -0.78 -16.50
CA ARG A 106 -11.43 0.05 -16.73
C ARG A 106 -12.67 -0.85 -16.64
N ASP A 107 -13.67 -0.41 -15.89
CA ASP A 107 -15.00 -1.03 -15.93
C ASP A 107 -15.55 -0.90 -17.36
N PRO A 108 -15.94 -2.01 -18.02
CA PRO A 108 -16.45 -2.00 -19.40
C PRO A 108 -17.66 -1.09 -19.63
#